data_AF-A0A930AW53-F1
#
_entry.id   AF-A0A930AW53-F1
#
_cell.length_a   1.000
_cell.length_b   1.000
_cell.length_c   1.000
_cell.angle_alpha   90.00
_cell.angle_beta   90.00
_cell.angle_gamma   90.00
#
_symmetry.space_group_name_H-M   'P 1'
#
loop_
_entity.id
_entity.type
_entity.pdbx_description
1 polymer ?
#
loop_
_entity_poly.entity_id
_entity_poly.type
_entity_poly.pdbx_seq_one_letter_code
_entity_poly.pdbx_strand_id
1 'polypeptide(L)'
;MMKVAELNFTVMYQKYITIEADDLTELLKDKIEVHQDDCYAVCSAYCTEDGMLMFNVLSIGNSWETCLRGMDDPEMLGFFTMEQVFDREVRVVNETVQMVKKNASWIEKTETRDEDLRRLRKDGRLDTLRDPFYPDNVLAGVMHGSVIHEITVRLTGIRGPFVVGEVDEEPSQDIGLHFADKVWAIPYYAEDVSHLIILFGGETLSDEESAVLEKIVHETEKLGIDFSGISMKS
;
A
#
# COMPACT_ATOMS: atom_id res chain seq x y z
N MET A 1 8.30 21.26 7.10
CA MET A 1 7.80 20.51 5.93
C MET A 1 7.94 19.04 6.23
N MET A 2 7.07 18.19 5.70
CA MET A 2 7.15 16.74 5.88
C MET A 2 8.04 16.14 4.78
N LYS A 3 8.63 14.99 5.05
CA LYS A 3 9.29 14.14 4.05
C LYS A 3 8.34 13.08 3.52
N VAL A 4 8.60 12.56 2.32
CA VAL A 4 7.79 11.46 1.76
C VAL A 4 7.79 10.25 2.70
N ALA A 5 8.94 9.90 3.27
CA ALA A 5 9.09 8.81 4.24
C ALA A 5 8.26 8.96 5.53
N GLU A 6 7.77 10.17 5.86
CA GLU A 6 6.95 10.42 7.04
C GLU A 6 5.46 10.28 6.76
N LEU A 7 5.05 10.12 5.50
CA LEU A 7 3.66 9.92 5.13
C LEU A 7 3.29 8.44 5.21
N ASN A 8 2.18 8.16 5.89
CA ASN A 8 1.54 6.86 5.83
C ASN A 8 1.12 6.52 4.39
N PHE A 9 1.16 5.24 4.03
CA PHE A 9 0.77 4.77 2.70
C PHE A 9 -0.66 5.20 2.34
N THR A 10 -1.64 5.06 3.24
CA THR A 10 -3.03 5.50 2.95
C THR A 10 -3.20 7.01 2.75
N VAL A 11 -2.22 7.82 3.16
CA VAL A 11 -2.18 9.28 2.89
C VAL A 11 -1.71 9.56 1.46
N MET A 12 -0.92 8.66 0.87
CA MET A 12 -0.38 8.79 -0.49
C MET A 12 -1.21 8.02 -1.53
N TYR A 13 -1.65 6.81 -1.22
CA TYR A 13 -2.24 5.86 -2.16
C TYR A 13 -3.48 6.43 -2.86
N GLN A 14 -3.43 6.47 -4.20
CA GLN A 14 -4.46 7.06 -5.07
C GLN A 14 -4.83 8.50 -4.71
N LYS A 15 -3.93 9.23 -4.06
CA LYS A 15 -4.03 10.67 -3.78
C LYS A 15 -2.96 11.41 -4.57
N TYR A 16 -2.98 12.73 -4.45
CA TYR A 16 -2.03 13.62 -5.12
C TYR A 16 -1.13 14.29 -4.10
N ILE A 17 0.16 14.32 -4.42
CA ILE A 17 1.19 14.98 -3.63
C ILE A 17 2.04 15.85 -4.53
N THR A 18 2.55 16.95 -4.00
CA THR A 18 3.66 17.68 -4.62
C THR A 18 4.93 17.27 -3.91
N ILE A 19 5.98 16.99 -4.68
CA ILE A 19 7.30 16.61 -4.19
C ILE A 19 8.32 17.65 -4.68
N GLU A 20 9.26 18.02 -3.81
CA GLU A 20 10.47 18.75 -4.22
C GLU A 20 11.36 17.83 -5.07
N ALA A 21 11.56 18.19 -6.33
CA ALA A 21 12.04 17.32 -7.39
C ALA A 21 13.15 17.94 -8.25
N ASP A 22 13.87 18.96 -7.75
CA ASP A 22 14.95 19.71 -8.43
C ASP A 22 15.75 18.91 -9.47
N ASP A 23 16.53 17.93 -9.02
CA ASP A 23 17.38 17.10 -9.87
C ASP A 23 16.62 15.99 -10.59
N LEU A 24 15.40 15.67 -10.12
CA LEU A 24 14.55 14.64 -10.72
C LEU A 24 13.77 15.16 -11.93
N THR A 25 13.49 16.47 -12.04
CA THR A 25 12.77 17.02 -13.20
C THR A 25 13.56 16.86 -14.50
N GLU A 26 14.90 16.84 -14.44
CA GLU A 26 15.77 16.54 -15.58
C GLU A 26 15.52 15.15 -16.21
N LEU A 27 14.99 14.20 -15.44
CA LEU A 27 14.60 12.87 -15.94
C LEU A 27 13.39 12.94 -16.88
N LEU A 28 12.67 14.07 -16.90
CA LEU A 28 11.41 14.26 -17.64
C LEU A 28 11.59 15.04 -18.95
N LYS A 29 12.82 15.48 -19.27
CA LYS A 29 13.12 16.36 -20.42
C LYS A 29 12.74 15.79 -21.79
N ASP A 30 12.64 14.47 -21.90
CA ASP A 30 12.22 13.79 -23.13
C ASP A 30 10.70 13.94 -23.38
N LYS A 31 9.95 14.33 -22.35
CA LYS A 31 8.48 14.50 -22.39
C LYS A 31 8.04 15.95 -22.28
N ILE A 32 8.82 16.81 -21.64
CA ILE A 32 8.48 18.22 -21.42
C ILE A 32 9.72 19.12 -21.41
N GLU A 33 9.58 20.39 -21.78
CA GLU A 33 10.65 21.38 -21.60
C GLU A 33 10.79 21.73 -20.10
N VAL A 34 11.95 21.36 -19.54
CA VAL A 34 12.32 21.60 -18.14
C VAL A 34 13.12 22.92 -18.06
N HIS A 35 12.70 23.81 -17.18
CA HIS A 35 13.42 25.04 -16.88
C HIS A 35 14.21 24.91 -15.58
N GLN A 36 15.22 25.76 -15.41
CA GLN A 36 16.08 25.75 -14.23
C GLN A 36 15.32 25.97 -12.90
N ASP A 37 14.17 26.64 -12.95
CA ASP A 37 13.34 26.89 -11.78
C ASP A 37 12.29 25.79 -11.52
N ASP A 38 12.19 24.74 -12.37
CA ASP A 38 11.26 23.62 -12.15
C ASP A 38 11.75 22.67 -11.06
N CYS A 39 11.49 23.08 -9.82
CA CYS A 39 11.91 22.44 -8.60
C CYS A 39 10.88 21.48 -7.99
N TYR A 40 9.68 21.38 -8.56
CA TYR A 40 8.56 20.64 -7.96
C TYR A 40 7.84 19.78 -8.99
N ALA A 41 7.25 18.68 -8.51
CA ALA A 41 6.44 17.78 -9.31
C ALA A 41 5.14 17.40 -8.59
N VAL A 42 4.00 17.51 -9.28
CA VAL A 42 2.74 16.91 -8.82
C VAL A 42 2.70 15.47 -9.28
N CYS A 43 2.53 14.57 -8.31
CA CYS A 43 2.51 13.14 -8.54
C CYS A 43 1.24 12.49 -7.99
N SER A 44 0.88 11.32 -8.52
CA SER A 44 -0.05 10.41 -7.86
C SER A 44 0.65 9.11 -7.50
N ALA A 45 0.41 8.62 -6.29
CA ALA A 45 1.00 7.38 -5.83
C ALA A 45 0.16 6.18 -6.31
N TYR A 46 0.83 5.17 -6.85
CA TYR A 46 0.25 3.92 -7.31
C TYR A 46 1.17 2.75 -6.96
N CYS A 47 0.64 1.55 -6.94
CA CYS A 47 1.46 0.34 -6.81
C CYS A 47 1.61 -0.35 -8.16
N THR A 48 2.80 -0.83 -8.46
CA THR A 48 3.06 -1.70 -9.61
C THR A 48 2.42 -3.08 -9.43
N GLU A 49 2.48 -3.90 -10.48
CA GLU A 49 1.97 -5.29 -10.45
C GLU A 49 2.69 -6.15 -9.42
N ASP A 50 3.99 -5.91 -9.18
CA ASP A 50 4.80 -6.56 -8.14
C ASP A 50 4.70 -5.86 -6.77
N GLY A 51 3.82 -4.88 -6.61
CA GLY A 51 3.50 -4.27 -5.32
C GLY A 51 4.41 -3.11 -4.88
N MET A 52 5.36 -2.68 -5.72
CA MET A 52 6.23 -1.53 -5.43
C MET A 52 5.46 -0.21 -5.49
N LEU A 53 5.66 0.65 -4.49
CA LEU A 53 5.13 2.01 -4.46
C LEU A 53 5.91 2.92 -5.41
N MET A 54 5.19 3.54 -6.34
CA MET A 54 5.73 4.48 -7.31
C MET A 54 4.85 5.74 -7.42
N PHE A 55 5.43 6.79 -7.97
CA PHE A 55 4.79 8.09 -8.12
C PHE A 55 4.77 8.48 -9.59
N ASN A 56 3.61 8.45 -10.25
CA ASN A 56 3.53 8.94 -11.62
C ASN A 56 3.51 10.47 -11.64
N VAL A 57 4.21 11.09 -12.58
CA VAL A 57 4.36 12.55 -12.62
C VAL A 57 3.33 13.16 -13.56
N LEU A 58 2.43 13.98 -13.02
CA LEU A 58 1.38 14.66 -13.78
C LEU A 58 1.89 15.98 -14.34
N SER A 59 2.64 16.75 -13.56
CA SER A 59 3.12 18.08 -13.92
C SER A 59 4.35 18.47 -13.13
N ILE A 60 5.09 19.45 -13.65
CA ILE A 60 6.21 20.11 -12.96
C ILE A 60 5.98 21.62 -12.82
N GLY A 61 6.77 22.28 -11.98
CA GLY A 61 6.77 23.73 -11.88
C GLY A 61 7.73 24.25 -10.81
N ASN A 62 7.69 25.57 -10.62
CA ASN A 62 8.68 26.30 -9.81
C ASN A 62 8.26 26.61 -8.37
N SER A 63 7.07 26.16 -7.98
CA SER A 63 6.56 26.32 -6.62
C SER A 63 5.57 25.22 -6.29
N TRP A 64 5.38 24.98 -5.00
CA TRP A 64 4.37 24.06 -4.46
C TRP A 64 2.96 24.35 -4.98
N GLU A 65 2.61 25.63 -5.10
CA GLU A 65 1.27 26.08 -5.48
C GLU A 65 1.07 26.16 -7.00
N THR A 66 2.16 26.26 -7.78
CA THR A 66 2.12 26.58 -9.21
C THR A 66 2.83 25.52 -10.06
N CYS A 67 2.63 24.25 -9.71
CA CYS A 67 3.18 23.09 -10.40
C CYS A 67 2.21 22.55 -11.47
N LEU A 68 1.98 23.33 -12.53
CA LEU A 68 0.92 23.06 -13.53
C LEU A 68 1.44 22.68 -14.92
N ARG A 69 2.74 22.76 -15.17
CA ARG A 69 3.29 22.54 -16.50
C ARG A 69 3.17 21.07 -16.91
N GLY A 70 2.55 20.82 -18.05
CA GLY A 70 2.22 19.48 -18.52
C GLY A 70 0.90 18.93 -18.00
N MET A 71 0.16 19.64 -17.15
CA MET A 71 -1.13 19.16 -16.63
C MET A 71 -2.18 18.93 -17.74
N ASP A 72 -2.13 19.72 -18.81
CA ASP A 72 -3.02 19.57 -19.96
C ASP A 72 -2.55 18.51 -20.97
N ASP A 73 -1.35 17.95 -20.80
CA ASP A 73 -0.87 16.85 -21.62
C ASP A 73 -1.62 15.56 -21.28
N PRO A 74 -2.07 14.78 -22.28
CA PRO A 74 -2.80 13.55 -22.03
C PRO A 74 -1.91 12.43 -21.46
N GLU A 75 -0.60 12.48 -21.70
CA GLU A 75 0.37 11.51 -21.20
C GLU A 75 0.99 11.97 -19.86
N MET A 76 1.34 11.01 -19.02
CA MET A 76 2.18 11.27 -17.85
C MET A 76 3.58 11.70 -18.28
N LEU A 77 4.21 12.57 -17.51
CA LEU A 77 5.56 13.08 -17.79
C LEU A 77 6.65 12.05 -17.49
N GLY A 78 6.36 11.11 -16.59
CA GLY A 78 7.28 10.06 -16.16
C GLY A 78 6.82 9.46 -14.84
N PHE A 79 7.76 8.88 -14.11
CA PHE A 79 7.54 8.32 -12.79
C PHE A 79 8.78 8.49 -11.91
N PHE A 80 8.58 8.55 -10.60
CA PHE A 80 9.63 8.46 -9.60
C PHE A 80 9.44 7.22 -8.74
N THR A 81 10.54 6.60 -8.33
CA THR A 81 10.54 5.52 -7.34
C THR A 81 10.51 6.08 -5.93
N MET A 82 10.03 5.30 -4.96
CA MET A 82 10.11 5.67 -3.54
C MET A 82 11.55 5.96 -3.10
N GLU A 83 12.55 5.23 -3.61
CA GLU A 83 13.98 5.47 -3.33
C GLU A 83 14.44 6.87 -3.75
N GLN A 84 13.99 7.36 -4.92
CA GLN A 84 14.36 8.69 -5.42
C GLN A 84 13.77 9.81 -4.57
N VAL A 85 12.58 9.59 -4.00
CA VAL A 85 11.80 10.63 -3.32
C VAL A 85 11.77 10.51 -1.79
N PHE A 86 12.35 9.45 -1.22
CA PHE A 86 12.23 9.07 0.20
C PHE A 86 12.46 10.25 1.15
N ASP A 87 13.56 10.96 0.97
CA ASP A 87 14.00 12.09 1.79
C ASP A 87 13.61 13.47 1.21
N ARG A 88 12.75 13.51 0.19
CA ARG A 88 12.29 14.75 -0.44
C ARG A 88 11.16 15.38 0.36
N GLU A 89 11.11 16.71 0.35
CA GLU A 89 9.98 17.41 0.94
C GLU A 89 8.69 17.14 0.16
N VAL A 90 7.57 17.08 0.87
CA VAL A 90 6.28 16.74 0.30
C VAL A 90 5.14 17.57 0.88
N ARG A 91 4.10 17.80 0.06
CA ARG A 91 2.80 18.32 0.49
C ARG A 91 1.67 17.48 -0.12
N VAL A 92 0.68 17.12 0.69
CA VAL A 92 -0.56 16.53 0.19
C VAL A 92 -1.39 17.62 -0.47
N VAL A 93 -1.94 17.33 -1.65
CA VAL A 93 -2.68 18.30 -2.45
C VAL A 93 -4.13 17.84 -2.62
N ASN A 94 -5.05 18.79 -2.56
CA ASN A 94 -6.45 18.53 -2.89
C ASN A 94 -6.57 18.26 -4.39
N GLU A 95 -7.28 17.20 -4.74
CA GLU A 95 -7.49 16.84 -6.14
C GLU A 95 -8.19 17.97 -6.92
N THR A 96 -7.76 18.15 -8.17
CA THR A 96 -8.45 19.01 -9.13
C THR A 96 -9.06 18.15 -10.23
N VAL A 97 -10.06 18.71 -10.93
CA VAL A 97 -10.70 18.03 -12.06
C VAL A 97 -9.69 17.65 -13.15
N GLN A 98 -8.67 18.48 -13.38
CA GLN A 98 -7.61 18.17 -14.35
C GLN A 98 -6.75 16.99 -13.91
N MET A 99 -6.32 16.95 -12.64
CA MET A 99 -5.54 15.85 -12.09
C MET A 99 -6.28 14.51 -12.21
N VAL A 100 -7.55 14.49 -11.79
CA VAL A 100 -8.39 13.29 -11.87
C VAL A 100 -8.55 12.83 -13.31
N LYS A 101 -8.85 13.75 -14.25
CA LYS A 101 -8.99 13.41 -15.68
C LYS A 101 -7.72 12.84 -16.27
N LYS A 102 -6.56 13.47 -15.99
CA LYS A 102 -5.28 13.03 -16.52
C LYS A 102 -4.90 11.66 -15.97
N ASN A 103 -5.08 11.45 -14.67
CA ASN A 103 -4.63 10.25 -13.97
C ASN A 103 -5.57 9.04 -14.14
N ALA A 104 -6.85 9.26 -14.45
CA ALA A 104 -7.86 8.19 -14.51
C ALA A 104 -7.43 7.00 -15.41
N SER A 105 -6.95 7.30 -16.62
CA SER A 105 -6.56 6.26 -17.57
C SER A 105 -5.27 5.51 -17.18
N TRP A 106 -4.43 6.12 -16.35
CA TRP A 106 -3.22 5.50 -15.83
C TRP A 106 -3.58 4.51 -14.73
N ILE A 107 -4.30 4.99 -13.72
CA ILE A 107 -4.76 4.19 -12.58
C ILE A 107 -5.56 2.96 -13.05
N GLU A 108 -6.44 3.11 -14.04
CA GLU A 108 -7.21 1.98 -14.60
C GLU A 108 -6.34 0.87 -15.20
N LYS A 109 -5.14 1.22 -15.70
CA LYS A 109 -4.22 0.27 -16.36
C LYS A 109 -3.22 -0.36 -15.39
N THR A 110 -2.78 0.39 -14.38
CA THR A 110 -1.68 -0.03 -13.51
C THR A 110 -2.14 -0.66 -12.21
N GLU A 111 -3.29 -0.24 -11.68
CA GLU A 111 -3.74 -0.72 -10.38
C GLU A 111 -4.37 -2.11 -10.44
N THR A 112 -4.27 -2.81 -9.31
CA THR A 112 -4.89 -4.13 -9.16
C THR A 112 -6.40 -4.04 -9.33
N ARG A 113 -6.98 -5.07 -9.97
CA ARG A 113 -8.44 -5.28 -10.07
C ARG A 113 -8.98 -6.14 -8.92
N ASP A 114 -8.10 -6.63 -8.05
CA ASP A 114 -8.48 -7.36 -6.85
C ASP A 114 -9.07 -6.38 -5.82
N GLU A 115 -10.38 -6.47 -5.62
CA GLU A 115 -11.11 -5.57 -4.73
C GLU A 115 -10.73 -5.76 -3.25
N ASP A 116 -10.32 -6.97 -2.84
CA ASP A 116 -9.89 -7.22 -1.47
C ASP A 116 -8.53 -6.60 -1.22
N LEU A 117 -7.58 -6.74 -2.16
CA LEU A 117 -6.29 -6.07 -2.04
C LEU A 117 -6.44 -4.54 -2.06
N ARG A 118 -7.34 -3.99 -2.89
CA ARG A 118 -7.66 -2.54 -2.88
C ARG A 118 -8.25 -2.08 -1.55
N ARG A 119 -9.08 -2.90 -0.91
CA ARG A 119 -9.62 -2.63 0.42
C ARG A 119 -8.51 -2.61 1.46
N LEU A 120 -7.64 -3.62 1.46
CA LEU A 120 -6.48 -3.67 2.34
C LEU A 120 -5.60 -2.44 2.16
N ARG A 121 -5.25 -2.06 0.93
CA ARG A 121 -4.43 -0.86 0.63
C ARG A 121 -5.04 0.46 1.11
N LYS A 122 -6.36 0.51 1.38
CA LYS A 122 -7.07 1.67 1.94
C LYS A 122 -7.25 1.60 3.45
N ASP A 123 -6.88 0.49 4.08
CA ASP A 123 -7.03 0.29 5.52
C ASP A 123 -5.84 0.89 6.29
N GLY A 124 -6.10 2.02 6.96
CA GLY A 124 -5.09 2.73 7.74
C GLY A 124 -4.62 2.00 8.99
N ARG A 125 -5.33 0.95 9.45
CA ARG A 125 -4.86 0.11 10.56
C ARG A 125 -3.58 -0.66 10.21
N LEU A 126 -3.30 -0.82 8.92
CA LEU A 126 -2.12 -1.51 8.44
C LEU A 126 -0.92 -0.58 8.24
N ASP A 127 -1.10 0.75 8.21
CA ASP A 127 -0.05 1.70 7.79
C ASP A 127 1.27 1.53 8.56
N THR A 128 1.20 1.30 9.87
CA THR A 128 2.38 1.12 10.74
C THR A 128 3.08 -0.22 10.54
N LEU A 129 2.43 -1.17 9.86
CA LEU A 129 2.96 -2.51 9.61
C LEU A 129 3.57 -2.63 8.22
N ARG A 130 3.29 -1.70 7.31
CA ARG A 130 3.68 -1.77 5.90
C ARG A 130 5.15 -1.49 5.70
N ASP A 131 5.76 -2.19 4.76
CA ASP A 131 7.02 -1.78 4.18
C ASP A 131 6.82 -0.46 3.38
N PRO A 132 7.71 0.54 3.53
CA PRO A 132 7.55 1.83 2.87
C PRO A 132 7.75 1.78 1.34
N PHE A 133 8.43 0.76 0.81
CA PHE A 133 8.68 0.57 -0.62
C PHE A 133 7.70 -0.41 -1.25
N TYR A 134 7.28 -1.44 -0.51
CA TYR A 134 6.34 -2.48 -0.93
C TYR A 134 5.16 -2.53 0.04
N PRO A 135 4.18 -1.60 -0.08
CA PRO A 135 3.12 -1.46 0.90
C PRO A 135 2.32 -2.73 1.12
N ASP A 136 2.20 -3.63 0.14
CA ASP A 136 1.49 -4.91 0.34
C ASP A 136 2.27 -5.91 1.23
N ASN A 137 3.53 -5.64 1.54
CA ASN A 137 4.29 -6.39 2.53
C ASN A 137 4.08 -5.78 3.91
N VAL A 138 3.63 -6.59 4.86
CA VAL A 138 3.36 -6.16 6.24
C VAL A 138 4.03 -7.05 7.27
N LEU A 139 4.35 -6.47 8.42
CA LEU A 139 4.73 -7.24 9.60
C LEU A 139 3.51 -7.92 10.23
N ALA A 140 3.62 -9.23 10.46
CA ALA A 140 2.63 -10.02 11.16
C ALA A 140 3.28 -10.92 12.22
N GLY A 141 2.65 -10.99 13.39
CA GLY A 141 3.12 -11.81 14.50
C GLY A 141 2.70 -13.28 14.36
N VAL A 142 3.58 -14.19 14.76
CA VAL A 142 3.29 -15.61 14.96
C VAL A 142 3.64 -16.01 16.39
N MET A 143 2.73 -16.68 17.07
CA MET A 143 2.97 -17.22 18.41
C MET A 143 3.85 -18.46 18.30
N HIS A 144 5.05 -18.42 18.88
CA HIS A 144 5.91 -19.59 19.02
C HIS A 144 6.33 -19.75 20.49
N GLY A 145 5.84 -20.80 21.14
CA GLY A 145 6.00 -20.97 22.57
C GLY A 145 5.31 -19.87 23.37
N SER A 146 6.10 -18.98 24.00
CA SER A 146 5.60 -17.88 24.86
C SER A 146 5.91 -16.48 24.32
N VAL A 147 6.42 -16.40 23.09
CA VAL A 147 6.83 -15.15 22.45
C VAL A 147 6.14 -15.00 21.09
N ILE A 148 6.01 -13.75 20.66
CA ILE A 148 5.56 -13.39 19.31
C ILE A 148 6.82 -13.12 18.48
N HIS A 149 6.93 -13.79 17.33
CA HIS A 149 7.91 -13.42 16.30
C HIS A 149 7.20 -12.66 15.19
N GLU A 150 7.79 -11.55 14.75
CA GLU A 150 7.29 -10.81 13.59
C GLU A 150 7.96 -11.33 12.33
N ILE A 151 7.14 -11.60 11.31
CA ILE A 151 7.58 -12.02 9.98
C ILE A 151 6.93 -11.13 8.92
N THR A 152 7.56 -11.04 7.75
CA THR A 152 7.03 -10.31 6.61
C THR A 152 6.02 -11.16 5.84
N VAL A 153 4.82 -10.62 5.66
CA VAL A 153 3.72 -11.26 4.94
C VAL A 153 3.28 -10.35 3.81
N ARG A 154 3.26 -10.87 2.59
CA ARG A 154 2.65 -10.21 1.44
C ARG A 154 1.15 -10.43 1.45
N LEU A 155 0.39 -9.35 1.49
CA LEU A 155 -1.07 -9.34 1.48
C LEU A 155 -1.61 -9.83 0.13
N THR A 156 -2.60 -10.72 0.18
CA THR A 156 -3.23 -11.28 -1.03
C THR A 156 -4.75 -11.17 -1.04
N GLY A 157 -5.41 -10.96 0.10
CA GLY A 157 -6.86 -10.74 0.12
C GLY A 157 -7.48 -10.77 1.51
N ILE A 158 -8.81 -10.89 1.55
CA ILE A 158 -9.60 -10.93 2.79
C ILE A 158 -10.46 -12.18 2.78
N ARG A 159 -10.60 -12.83 3.95
CA ARG A 159 -11.51 -13.97 4.11
C ARG A 159 -12.20 -13.93 5.46
N GLY A 160 -13.49 -13.59 5.48
CA GLY A 160 -14.21 -13.36 6.74
C GLY A 160 -13.49 -12.30 7.58
N PRO A 161 -13.10 -12.60 8.84
CA PRO A 161 -12.38 -11.66 9.69
C PRO A 161 -10.87 -11.60 9.39
N PHE A 162 -10.36 -12.48 8.52
CA PHE A 162 -8.94 -12.65 8.27
C PHE A 162 -8.44 -11.76 7.15
N VAL A 163 -7.26 -11.20 7.36
CA VAL A 163 -6.34 -10.85 6.28
C VAL A 163 -5.67 -12.12 5.81
N VAL A 164 -5.64 -12.33 4.50
CA VAL A 164 -4.96 -13.45 3.84
C VAL A 164 -3.68 -12.92 3.22
N GLY A 165 -2.60 -13.69 3.37
CA GLY A 165 -1.31 -13.37 2.78
C GLY A 165 -0.45 -14.59 2.54
N GLU A 166 0.75 -14.34 2.06
CA GLU A 166 1.82 -15.32 1.85
C GLU A 166 3.09 -14.84 2.54
N VAL A 167 3.84 -15.73 3.16
CA VAL A 167 5.13 -15.41 3.78
C VAL A 167 6.10 -14.94 2.68
N ASP A 168 6.65 -13.73 2.81
CA ASP A 168 7.42 -13.06 1.75
C ASP A 168 8.94 -13.27 1.86
N GLU A 169 9.40 -13.87 2.97
CA GLU A 169 10.80 -14.26 3.18
C GLU A 169 10.90 -15.47 4.10
N GLU A 170 11.96 -16.28 3.96
CA GLU A 170 12.15 -17.42 4.86
C GLU A 170 12.36 -16.91 6.30
N PRO A 171 11.52 -17.33 7.27
CA PRO A 171 11.70 -16.91 8.65
C PRO A 171 13.09 -17.30 9.17
N SER A 172 13.76 -16.35 9.82
CA SER A 172 15.10 -16.59 10.39
C SER A 172 15.13 -17.64 11.51
N GLN A 173 13.95 -17.99 12.04
CA GLN A 173 13.75 -18.93 13.14
C GLN A 173 12.82 -20.04 12.69
N ASP A 174 13.03 -21.25 13.21
CA ASP A 174 12.16 -22.39 12.97
C ASP A 174 10.85 -22.23 13.76
N ILE A 175 9.90 -21.53 13.15
CA ILE A 175 8.58 -21.20 13.71
C ILE A 175 7.45 -22.00 13.03
N GLY A 176 7.78 -22.99 12.20
CA GLY A 176 6.82 -23.81 11.47
C GLY A 176 6.14 -23.12 10.29
N LEU A 177 6.67 -21.98 9.82
CA LEU A 177 6.26 -21.31 8.59
C LEU A 177 7.48 -21.16 7.68
N HIS A 178 7.26 -21.26 6.37
CA HIS A 178 8.26 -21.16 5.33
C HIS A 178 7.88 -20.12 4.28
N PHE A 179 8.85 -19.69 3.48
CA PHE A 179 8.59 -18.82 2.33
C PHE A 179 7.46 -19.36 1.44
N ALA A 180 6.57 -18.46 1.02
CA ALA A 180 5.36 -18.73 0.24
C ALA A 180 4.25 -19.53 0.94
N ASP A 181 4.39 -19.87 2.23
CA ASP A 181 3.28 -20.43 3.00
C ASP A 181 2.12 -19.44 3.07
N LYS A 182 0.90 -19.96 2.96
CA LYS A 182 -0.31 -19.14 3.13
C LYS A 182 -0.57 -18.89 4.59
N VAL A 183 -1.03 -17.70 4.92
CA VAL A 183 -1.35 -17.30 6.29
C VAL A 183 -2.70 -16.60 6.38
N TRP A 184 -3.37 -16.76 7.52
CA TRP A 184 -4.60 -16.07 7.88
C TRP A 184 -4.39 -15.36 9.22
N ALA A 185 -4.38 -14.02 9.17
CA ALA A 185 -4.11 -13.18 10.31
C ALA A 185 -5.33 -12.34 10.69
N ILE A 186 -5.47 -12.04 11.98
CA ILE A 186 -6.48 -11.10 12.49
C ILE A 186 -5.80 -9.86 13.08
N PRO A 187 -6.46 -8.69 13.03
CA PRO A 187 -5.94 -7.51 13.69
C PRO A 187 -6.16 -7.60 15.21
N TYR A 188 -5.19 -7.12 15.98
CA TYR A 188 -5.33 -6.86 17.40
C TYR A 188 -4.71 -5.51 17.76
N TYR A 189 -5.14 -4.92 18.87
CA TYR A 189 -4.59 -3.65 19.34
C TYR A 189 -3.73 -3.88 20.57
N ALA A 190 -2.53 -3.33 20.55
CA ALA A 190 -1.64 -3.22 21.70
C ALA A 190 -1.15 -1.77 21.77
N GLU A 191 -1.29 -1.12 22.94
CA GLU A 191 -0.84 0.26 23.14
C GLU A 191 -1.37 1.26 22.08
N ASP A 192 -2.65 1.11 21.70
CA ASP A 192 -3.33 1.89 20.66
C ASP A 192 -2.77 1.75 19.23
N VAL A 193 -1.85 0.81 19.02
CA VAL A 193 -1.30 0.43 17.70
C VAL A 193 -1.96 -0.85 17.22
N SER A 194 -2.30 -0.89 15.95
CA SER A 194 -2.85 -2.09 15.31
C SER A 194 -1.71 -3.00 14.85
N HIS A 195 -1.82 -4.27 15.19
CA HIS A 195 -0.91 -5.34 14.80
C HIS A 195 -1.69 -6.47 14.13
N LEU A 196 -0.99 -7.36 13.44
CA LEU A 196 -1.55 -8.60 12.92
C LEU A 196 -1.01 -9.80 13.72
N ILE A 197 -1.88 -10.77 14.02
CA ILE A 197 -1.47 -12.06 14.56
C ILE A 197 -1.98 -13.17 13.63
N ILE A 198 -1.05 -14.03 13.17
CA ILE A 198 -1.33 -15.20 12.35
C ILE A 198 -1.94 -16.28 13.24
N LEU A 199 -3.14 -16.73 12.87
CA LEU A 199 -3.85 -17.82 13.57
C LEU A 199 -3.73 -19.17 12.84
N PHE A 200 -3.59 -19.12 11.52
CA PHE A 200 -3.43 -20.30 10.67
C PHE A 200 -2.35 -20.00 9.65
N GLY A 201 -1.51 -20.98 9.35
CA GLY A 201 -0.58 -20.87 8.23
C GLY A 201 0.21 -22.15 7.96
N GLY A 202 0.77 -22.21 6.76
CA GLY A 202 1.55 -23.35 6.25
C GLY A 202 1.26 -23.65 4.78
N GLU A 203 2.04 -24.55 4.18
CA GLU A 203 1.82 -25.02 2.79
C GLU A 203 0.40 -25.59 2.63
N THR A 204 -0.03 -26.38 3.61
CA THR A 204 -1.39 -26.91 3.73
C THR A 204 -1.82 -26.90 5.19
N LEU A 205 -3.06 -26.50 5.44
CA LEU A 205 -3.69 -26.68 6.75
C LEU A 205 -4.13 -28.14 6.92
N SER A 206 -4.07 -28.65 8.14
CA SER A 206 -4.70 -29.94 8.47
C SER A 206 -6.23 -29.87 8.32
N ASP A 207 -6.88 -31.04 8.26
CA ASP A 207 -8.35 -31.12 8.20
C ASP A 207 -9.02 -30.42 9.40
N GLU A 208 -8.43 -30.52 10.58
CA GLU A 208 -8.93 -29.88 11.80
C GLU A 208 -8.79 -28.35 11.73
N GLU A 209 -7.61 -27.85 11.38
CA GLU A 209 -7.37 -26.41 11.21
C GLU A 209 -8.26 -25.80 10.13
N SER A 210 -8.40 -26.49 9.00
CA SER A 210 -9.30 -26.11 7.92
C SER A 210 -10.74 -26.04 8.43
N ALA A 211 -11.22 -27.05 9.15
CA ALA A 211 -12.57 -27.06 9.70
C ALA A 211 -12.81 -25.92 10.71
N VAL A 212 -11.83 -25.58 11.54
CA VAL A 212 -11.91 -24.46 12.47
C VAL A 212 -11.95 -23.13 11.73
N LEU A 213 -11.06 -22.93 10.75
CA LEU A 213 -11.02 -21.72 9.93
C LEU A 213 -12.35 -21.50 9.19
N GLU A 214 -12.87 -22.53 8.51
CA GLU A 214 -14.18 -22.46 7.83
C GLU A 214 -15.31 -22.13 8.80
N LYS A 215 -15.29 -22.74 9.99
CA LYS A 215 -16.30 -22.47 11.01
C LYS A 215 -16.27 -21.01 11.47
N ILE A 216 -15.08 -20.44 11.70
CA ILE A 216 -14.93 -19.03 12.08
C ILE A 216 -15.50 -18.14 10.97
N VAL A 217 -15.05 -18.34 9.73
CA VAL A 217 -15.50 -17.57 8.55
C VAL A 217 -17.03 -17.61 8.44
N HIS A 218 -17.63 -18.81 8.47
CA HIS A 218 -19.08 -18.98 8.34
C HIS A 218 -19.87 -18.28 9.46
N GLU A 219 -19.44 -18.40 10.71
CA GLU A 219 -20.14 -17.76 11.82
C GLU A 219 -20.00 -16.23 11.78
N THR A 220 -18.83 -15.70 11.40
CA THR A 220 -18.66 -14.25 11.23
C THR A 220 -19.48 -13.69 10.07
N GLU A 221 -19.53 -14.38 8.94
CA GLU A 221 -20.32 -13.95 7.77
C GLU A 221 -21.82 -13.92 8.06
N LYS A 222 -22.34 -14.88 8.84
CA LYS A 222 -23.73 -14.86 9.32
C LYS A 222 -24.04 -13.61 10.15
N LEU A 223 -23.07 -13.16 10.94
CA LEU A 223 -23.17 -11.96 11.78
C LEU A 223 -22.90 -10.68 10.99
N GLY A 224 -22.54 -10.77 9.71
CA GLY A 224 -22.11 -9.64 8.90
C GLY A 224 -20.78 -9.06 9.38
N ILE A 225 -19.91 -9.87 9.98
CA ILE A 225 -18.58 -9.46 10.44
C ILE A 225 -17.55 -9.86 9.39
N ASP A 226 -16.76 -8.91 8.94
CA ASP A 226 -15.59 -9.12 8.09
C ASP A 226 -14.34 -8.44 8.71
N PHE A 227 -13.21 -8.47 7.99
CA PHE A 227 -11.98 -7.82 8.44
C PHE A 227 -12.16 -6.32 8.75
N SER A 228 -13.06 -5.63 8.04
CA SER A 228 -13.38 -4.20 8.24
C SER A 228 -14.30 -3.97 9.45
N GLY A 229 -14.78 -5.03 10.10
CA GLY A 229 -15.68 -4.98 11.25
C GLY A 229 -17.10 -5.40 10.88
N ILE A 230 -18.11 -4.67 11.34
CA ILE A 230 -19.52 -4.98 11.04
C ILE A 230 -19.90 -4.40 9.67
N SER A 231 -20.00 -5.27 8.68
CA SER A 231 -20.64 -5.01 7.41
C SER A 231 -22.16 -5.17 7.57
N MET A 232 -22.85 -4.06 7.88
CA MET A 232 -24.31 -4.07 7.84
C MET A 232 -24.75 -4.29 6.39
N LYS A 233 -25.36 -5.44 6.11
CA LYS A 233 -26.00 -5.69 4.81
C LYS A 233 -27.05 -4.59 4.57
N SER A 234 -26.77 -3.71 3.61
CA SER A 234 -27.72 -2.76 3.04
C SER A 234 -28.76 -3.46 2.19
#